data_AF-A0A967Z0G6-F1
#
_entry.id   AF-A0A967Z0G6-F1
#
_cell.length_a   1.000
_cell.length_b   1.000
_cell.length_c   1.000
_cell.angle_alpha   90.00
_cell.angle_beta   90.00
_cell.angle_gamma   90.00
#
_symmetry.space_group_name_H-M   'P 1'
#
loop_
_entity.id
_entity.type
_entity.pdbx_description
1 polymer ?
#
loop_
_entity_poly.entity_id
_entity_poly.type
_entity_poly.pdbx_seq_one_letter_code
_entity_poly.pdbx_strand_id
1 'polypeptide(L)'
;MAIRSVFSHLAIVFFLVLQSANTSAQEPLTKKDIEATIQLVQKNNYSDFHTFVNDINKRSINIGLQNTIRGFQKHANLSEVDYINLYRLTGIFARCNYREDMLQVLRELVEIPTDSLPGIHQYENSNVIKFGKII
;
A
#
# COMPACT_ATOMS: atom_id res chain seq x y z
N MET A 1 19.22 46.81 -31.35
CA MET A 1 18.68 46.48 -30.01
C MET A 1 17.51 45.49 -30.13
N ALA A 2 17.70 44.34 -30.78
CA ALA A 2 16.64 43.33 -30.98
C ALA A 2 17.10 41.90 -30.61
N ILE A 3 18.40 41.62 -30.71
CA ILE A 3 18.98 40.30 -30.45
C ILE A 3 18.96 39.94 -28.94
N ARG A 4 19.13 40.90 -28.01
CA ARG A 4 19.07 40.65 -26.55
C ARG A 4 17.69 40.18 -26.06
N SER A 5 16.61 40.54 -26.75
CA SER A 5 15.23 40.18 -26.36
C SER A 5 14.91 38.72 -26.69
N VAL A 6 15.38 38.23 -27.82
CA VAL A 6 15.12 36.86 -28.30
C VAL A 6 15.83 35.83 -27.41
N PHE A 7 17.06 36.10 -27.00
CA PHE A 7 17.79 35.24 -26.05
C PHE A 7 17.13 35.19 -24.67
N SER A 8 16.52 36.28 -24.22
CA SER A 8 15.81 36.32 -22.93
C SER A 8 14.52 35.48 -22.96
N HIS A 9 13.75 35.54 -24.05
CA HIS A 9 12.56 34.70 -24.21
C HIS A 9 12.90 33.22 -24.44
N LEU A 10 13.96 32.93 -25.20
CA LEU A 10 14.42 31.56 -25.42
C LEU A 10 14.90 30.91 -24.10
N ALA A 11 15.60 31.66 -23.24
CA ALA A 11 16.01 31.19 -21.91
C ALA A 11 14.81 30.97 -20.97
N ILE A 12 13.77 31.82 -21.03
CA ILE A 12 12.55 31.66 -20.24
C ILE A 12 11.77 30.41 -20.69
N VAL A 13 11.64 30.19 -22.00
CA VAL A 13 10.98 28.99 -22.54
C VAL A 13 11.77 27.73 -22.19
N PHE A 14 13.11 27.77 -22.27
CA PHE A 14 13.96 26.64 -21.88
C PHE A 14 13.83 26.33 -20.37
N PHE A 15 13.77 27.36 -19.51
CA PHE A 15 13.57 27.18 -18.07
C PHE A 15 12.18 26.63 -17.71
N LEU A 16 11.13 26.98 -18.47
CA LEU A 16 9.80 26.38 -18.32
C LEU A 16 9.75 24.91 -18.73
N VAL A 17 10.44 24.54 -19.82
CA VAL A 17 10.49 23.15 -20.30
C VAL A 17 11.25 22.22 -19.33
N LEU A 18 12.31 22.72 -18.68
CA LEU A 18 13.04 21.95 -17.67
C LEU A 18 12.25 21.72 -16.37
N GLN A 19 11.31 22.59 -15.99
CA GLN A 19 10.47 22.34 -14.81
C GLN A 19 9.51 21.16 -15.00
N SER A 20 9.02 20.94 -16.23
CA SER A 20 8.12 19.83 -16.57
C SER A 20 8.80 18.45 -16.54
N ALA A 21 10.13 18.40 -16.58
CA ALA A 21 10.90 17.17 -16.68
C ALA A 21 11.22 16.51 -15.31
N ASN A 22 10.88 17.14 -14.19
CA ASN A 22 11.12 16.60 -12.85
C ASN A 22 9.92 15.83 -12.28
N THR A 23 9.20 15.10 -13.13
CA THR A 23 8.27 14.07 -12.62
C THR A 23 9.09 12.79 -12.53
N SER A 24 9.76 12.57 -11.39
CA SER A 24 10.25 11.22 -11.09
C SER A 24 9.04 10.29 -11.20
N ALA A 25 9.08 9.34 -12.13
CA ALA A 25 8.03 8.33 -12.20
C ALA A 25 7.90 7.73 -10.81
N GLN A 26 6.68 7.79 -10.26
CA GLN A 26 6.46 7.24 -8.94
C GLN A 26 6.68 5.74 -9.03
N GLU A 27 7.53 5.20 -8.15
CA GLU A 27 7.78 3.77 -8.05
C GLU A 27 6.85 3.15 -6.98
N PRO A 28 6.53 1.86 -7.11
CA PRO A 28 5.82 1.14 -6.05
C PRO A 28 6.60 1.18 -4.73
N LEU A 29 5.91 1.38 -3.59
CA LEU A 29 6.51 1.44 -2.24
C LEU A 29 7.48 0.28 -1.97
N THR A 30 8.75 0.57 -1.72
CA THR A 30 9.72 -0.49 -1.43
C THR A 30 9.41 -1.18 -0.10
N LYS A 31 10.05 -2.32 0.17
CA LYS A 31 9.97 -2.98 1.49
C LYS A 31 10.30 -2.01 2.63
N LYS A 32 11.31 -1.16 2.44
CA LYS A 32 11.71 -0.14 3.42
C LYS A 32 10.63 0.91 3.64
N ASP A 33 9.95 1.35 2.58
CA ASP A 33 8.83 2.30 2.70
C ASP A 33 7.65 1.69 3.44
N ILE A 34 7.36 0.40 3.19
CA ILE A 34 6.31 -0.35 3.89
C ILE A 34 6.64 -0.45 5.38
N GLU A 35 7.87 -0.81 5.74
CA GLU A 35 8.31 -0.91 7.13
C GLU A 35 8.25 0.45 7.85
N ALA A 36 8.70 1.53 7.20
CA ALA A 36 8.60 2.87 7.73
C ALA A 36 7.13 3.30 7.94
N THR A 37 6.25 2.95 7.00
CA THR A 37 4.81 3.24 7.10
C THR A 37 4.17 2.45 8.25
N ILE A 38 4.49 1.16 8.42
CA ILE A 38 4.03 0.37 9.57
C ILE A 38 4.50 1.02 10.88
N GLN A 39 5.78 1.38 11.00
CA GLN A 39 6.30 2.00 12.22
C GLN A 39 5.60 3.32 12.56
N LEU A 40 5.24 4.09 11.53
CA LEU A 40 4.54 5.36 11.66
C LEU A 40 3.16 5.18 12.32
N VAL A 41 2.43 4.14 11.92
CA VAL A 41 1.00 3.96 12.22
C VAL A 41 0.69 2.91 13.28
N GLN A 42 1.56 1.92 13.50
CA GLN A 42 1.29 0.74 14.36
C GLN A 42 0.99 1.05 15.83
N LYS A 43 1.29 2.27 16.31
CA LYS A 43 0.99 2.69 17.70
C LYS A 43 -0.44 3.20 17.88
N ASN A 44 -1.15 3.43 16.78
CA ASN A 44 -2.52 3.93 16.77
C ASN A 44 -3.46 2.80 16.36
N ASN A 45 -4.66 2.78 16.94
CA ASN A 45 -5.75 1.92 16.51
C ASN A 45 -6.66 2.72 15.58
N TYR A 46 -6.86 2.26 14.35
CA TYR A 46 -7.68 2.96 13.36
C TYR A 46 -8.96 2.16 13.14
N SER A 47 -10.11 2.76 13.44
CA SER A 47 -11.42 2.16 13.20
C SER A 47 -11.73 1.93 11.73
N ASP A 48 -11.13 2.73 10.84
CA ASP A 48 -11.45 2.72 9.42
C ASP A 48 -10.25 3.12 8.56
N PHE A 49 -10.31 2.73 7.28
CA PHE A 49 -9.23 2.94 6.33
C PHE A 49 -9.03 4.43 5.98
N HIS A 50 -10.09 5.25 5.98
CA HIS A 50 -9.99 6.67 5.64
C HIS A 50 -9.20 7.44 6.70
N THR A 51 -9.48 7.20 7.98
CA THR A 51 -8.73 7.77 9.11
C THR A 51 -7.27 7.35 9.07
N PHE A 52 -7.01 6.07 8.77
CA PHE A 52 -5.66 5.52 8.60
C PHE A 52 -4.85 6.23 7.52
N VAL A 53 -5.36 6.32 6.28
CA VAL A 53 -4.62 6.97 5.19
C VAL A 53 -4.49 8.48 5.41
N ASN A 54 -5.44 9.11 6.11
CA ASN A 54 -5.35 10.52 6.45
C ASN A 54 -4.20 10.80 7.44
N ASP A 55 -3.96 9.93 8.43
CA ASP A 55 -2.81 10.08 9.32
C ASP A 55 -1.47 9.89 8.57
N ILE A 56 -1.41 8.91 7.67
CA ILE A 56 -0.24 8.70 6.80
C ILE A 56 0.02 9.94 5.94
N ASN A 57 -1.00 10.51 5.31
CA ASN A 57 -0.84 11.71 4.48
C ASN A 57 -0.27 12.90 5.26
N LYS A 58 -0.63 13.04 6.55
CA LYS A 58 -0.13 14.11 7.41
C LYS A 58 1.31 13.91 7.87
N ARG A 59 1.72 12.65 8.10
CA ARG A 59 2.97 12.34 8.81
C ARG A 59 4.05 11.69 7.95
N SER A 60 3.69 11.11 6.81
CA SER A 60 4.65 10.52 5.88
C SER A 60 5.48 11.60 5.22
N ILE A 61 6.78 11.33 5.06
CA ILE A 61 7.70 12.17 4.26
C ILE A 61 7.75 11.73 2.78
N ASN A 62 7.13 10.60 2.44
CA ASN A 62 7.10 10.09 1.08
C ASN A 62 6.04 10.87 0.27
N ILE A 63 6.50 11.85 -0.51
CA ILE A 63 5.66 12.74 -1.32
C ILE A 63 4.80 11.96 -2.31
N GLY A 64 5.35 10.88 -2.88
CA GLY A 64 4.61 10.03 -3.81
C GLY A 64 3.43 9.36 -3.13
N LEU A 65 3.66 8.76 -1.96
CA LEU A 65 2.59 8.15 -1.16
C LEU A 65 1.51 9.17 -0.78
N GLN A 66 1.91 10.39 -0.42
CA GLN A 66 0.96 11.47 -0.15
C GLN A 66 0.14 11.83 -1.40
N ASN A 67 0.75 11.86 -2.58
CA ASN A 67 0.05 12.08 -3.86
C ASN A 67 -0.98 10.98 -4.13
N THR A 68 -0.59 9.71 -3.95
CA THR A 68 -1.49 8.55 -4.06
C THR A 68 -2.70 8.72 -3.15
N ILE A 69 -2.49 9.06 -1.88
CA ILE A 69 -3.56 9.22 -0.89
C ILE A 69 -4.48 10.39 -1.26
N ARG A 70 -3.92 11.54 -1.65
CA ARG A 70 -4.71 12.69 -2.09
C ARG A 70 -5.52 12.38 -3.35
N GLY A 71 -4.96 11.63 -4.29
CA GLY A 71 -5.68 11.16 -5.48
C GLY A 71 -6.85 10.27 -5.11
N PHE A 72 -6.62 9.28 -4.23
CA PHE A 72 -7.65 8.39 -3.71
C PHE A 72 -8.78 9.17 -3.01
N GLN A 73 -8.44 10.09 -2.10
CA GLN A 73 -9.41 10.92 -1.37
C GLN A 73 -10.25 11.83 -2.27
N LYS A 74 -9.71 12.23 -3.42
CA LYS A 74 -10.41 13.04 -4.42
C LYS A 74 -11.17 12.22 -5.46
N HIS A 75 -11.18 10.88 -5.33
CA HIS A 75 -11.75 9.96 -6.33
C HIS A 75 -11.16 10.21 -7.74
N ALA A 76 -9.89 10.57 -7.82
CA ALA A 76 -9.21 10.79 -9.08
C ALA A 76 -8.95 9.46 -9.81
N ASN A 77 -8.73 9.53 -11.13
CA ASN A 77 -8.18 8.38 -11.85
C ASN A 77 -6.73 8.18 -11.44
N LEU A 78 -6.44 7.06 -10.78
CA LEU A 78 -5.11 6.75 -10.27
C LEU A 78 -4.25 6.08 -11.35
N SER A 79 -2.95 6.33 -11.31
CA SER A 79 -2.00 5.55 -12.12
C SER A 79 -1.94 4.10 -11.62
N GLU A 80 -1.42 3.19 -12.43
CA GLU A 80 -1.21 1.79 -12.01
C GLU A 80 -0.35 1.69 -10.74
N VAL A 81 0.72 2.50 -10.66
CA VAL A 81 1.58 2.53 -9.47
C VAL A 81 0.84 3.08 -8.24
N ASP A 82 0.00 4.11 -8.41
CA ASP A 82 -0.84 4.61 -7.32
C ASP A 82 -1.82 3.56 -6.81
N TYR A 83 -2.43 2.77 -7.71
CA TYR A 83 -3.27 1.63 -7.31
C TYR A 83 -2.47 0.58 -6.56
N ILE A 84 -1.27 0.22 -7.03
CA ILE A 84 -0.39 -0.73 -6.34
C ILE A 84 -0.08 -0.23 -4.92
N ASN A 85 0.24 1.07 -4.78
CA ASN A 85 0.53 1.67 -3.48
C ASN A 85 -0.70 1.71 -2.58
N LEU A 86 -1.89 1.98 -3.13
CA LEU A 86 -3.15 1.91 -2.40
C LEU A 86 -3.44 0.49 -1.90
N TYR A 87 -3.22 -0.55 -2.71
CA TYR A 87 -3.34 -1.96 -2.28
C TYR A 87 -2.30 -2.34 -1.22
N ARG A 88 -1.09 -1.79 -1.28
CA ARG A 88 -0.11 -1.98 -0.21
C ARG A 88 -0.59 -1.33 1.10
N LEU A 89 -1.19 -0.14 1.03
CA LEU A 89 -1.79 0.51 2.19
C LEU A 89 -2.94 -0.30 2.80
N THR A 90 -3.80 -0.96 2.00
CA THR A 90 -4.86 -1.82 2.54
C THR A 90 -4.27 -3.04 3.27
N GLY A 91 -3.21 -3.65 2.72
CA GLY A 91 -2.48 -4.72 3.40
C GLY A 91 -1.84 -4.27 4.71
N ILE A 92 -1.25 -3.07 4.75
CA ILE A 92 -0.69 -2.49 5.98
C ILE A 92 -1.80 -2.23 7.01
N PHE A 93 -2.92 -1.63 6.59
CA PHE A 93 -4.07 -1.39 7.46
C PHE A 93 -4.59 -2.70 8.09
N ALA A 94 -4.75 -3.74 7.27
CA ALA A 94 -5.18 -5.04 7.77
C ALA A 94 -4.17 -5.64 8.75
N ARG A 95 -2.87 -5.56 8.45
CA ARG A 95 -1.81 -6.02 9.36
C ARG A 95 -1.81 -5.26 10.68
N CYS A 96 -2.02 -3.95 10.68
CA CYS A 96 -2.00 -3.17 11.92
C CYS A 96 -3.23 -3.47 12.80
N ASN A 97 -4.40 -3.68 12.21
CA ASN A 97 -5.64 -3.84 12.98
C ASN A 97 -5.99 -5.29 13.34
N TYR A 98 -5.60 -6.26 12.51
CA TYR A 98 -6.04 -7.65 12.66
C TYR A 98 -4.88 -8.63 12.92
N ARG A 99 -3.66 -8.16 13.20
CA ARG A 99 -2.50 -9.06 13.39
C ARG A 99 -2.74 -10.09 14.48
N GLU A 100 -3.17 -9.68 15.67
CA GLU A 100 -3.32 -10.61 16.79
C GLU A 100 -4.43 -11.63 16.54
N ASP A 101 -5.58 -11.16 16.05
CA ASP A 101 -6.71 -12.02 15.68
C ASP A 101 -6.33 -13.01 14.58
N MET A 102 -5.64 -12.54 13.54
CA MET A 102 -5.15 -13.42 12.46
C MET A 102 -4.08 -14.40 12.96
N LEU A 103 -3.21 -14.00 13.88
CA LEU A 103 -2.24 -14.93 14.49
C LEU A 103 -2.96 -15.99 15.35
N GLN A 104 -4.07 -15.63 15.99
CA GLN A 104 -4.90 -16.59 16.71
C GLN A 104 -5.54 -17.59 15.75
N VAL A 105 -6.19 -17.12 14.68
CA VAL A 105 -6.77 -17.99 13.65
C VAL A 105 -5.70 -18.89 13.02
N LEU A 106 -4.53 -18.34 12.68
CA LEU A 106 -3.44 -19.13 12.12
C LEU A 106 -2.91 -20.19 13.10
N ARG A 107 -2.85 -19.89 14.40
CA ARG A 107 -2.49 -20.88 15.42
C ARG A 107 -3.49 -22.03 15.45
N GLU A 108 -4.79 -21.71 15.48
CA GLU A 108 -5.85 -22.72 15.46
C GLU A 108 -5.83 -23.58 14.19
N LEU A 109 -5.56 -22.97 13.03
CA LEU A 109 -5.44 -23.69 11.77
C LEU A 109 -4.24 -24.63 11.73
N VAL A 110 -3.08 -24.20 12.25
CA VAL A 110 -1.85 -25.00 12.27
C VAL A 110 -1.94 -26.18 13.25
N GLU A 111 -2.76 -26.07 14.29
CA GLU A 111 -3.02 -27.18 15.23
C GLU A 111 -3.87 -28.30 14.63
N ILE A 112 -4.49 -28.09 13.47
CA ILE A 112 -5.31 -29.12 12.79
C ILE A 112 -4.40 -30.00 11.92
N PRO A 113 -4.21 -31.30 12.25
CA PRO A 113 -3.38 -32.17 11.44
C PRO A 113 -4.12 -32.56 10.15
N THR A 114 -3.57 -32.15 9.01
CA THR A 114 -4.13 -32.41 7.68
C THR A 114 -3.37 -33.49 6.92
N ASP A 115 -2.60 -34.33 7.61
CA ASP A 115 -1.88 -35.44 6.99
C ASP A 115 -2.83 -36.41 6.28
N SER A 116 -2.36 -36.99 5.18
CA SER A 116 -3.10 -38.02 4.45
C SER A 116 -3.28 -39.25 5.34
N LEU A 117 -4.53 -39.67 5.54
CA LEU A 117 -4.86 -40.87 6.30
C LEU A 117 -4.94 -42.09 5.37
N PRO A 118 -4.37 -43.24 5.74
CA PRO A 118 -4.44 -44.45 4.92
C PRO A 118 -5.89 -44.87 4.64
N GLY A 119 -6.22 -45.09 3.36
CA GLY A 119 -7.54 -45.57 2.95
C GLY A 119 -8.67 -44.54 3.01
N ILE A 120 -8.39 -43.26 3.31
CA ILE A 120 -9.38 -42.18 3.35
C ILE A 120 -8.99 -41.13 2.31
N HIS A 121 -9.94 -40.69 1.48
CA HIS A 121 -9.67 -39.58 0.56
C HIS A 121 -9.57 -38.25 1.33
N GLN A 122 -8.69 -37.35 0.90
CA GLN A 122 -8.41 -36.10 1.62
C GLN A 122 -9.65 -35.22 1.84
N TYR A 123 -10.62 -35.23 0.92
CA TYR A 123 -11.87 -34.46 1.06
C TYR A 123 -12.85 -35.07 2.09
N GLU A 124 -12.65 -36.33 2.48
CA GLU A 124 -13.40 -37.02 3.53
C GLU A 124 -12.71 -36.91 4.90
N ASN A 125 -11.44 -36.46 4.92
CA ASN A 125 -10.70 -36.26 6.15
C ASN A 125 -11.39 -35.18 7.02
N SER A 126 -11.87 -35.58 8.19
CA SER A 126 -12.61 -34.70 9.10
C SER A 126 -11.81 -33.48 9.56
N ASN A 127 -10.48 -33.58 9.63
CA ASN A 127 -9.61 -32.45 9.95
C ASN A 127 -9.52 -31.46 8.79
N VAL A 128 -9.52 -31.92 7.54
CA VAL A 128 -9.56 -31.04 6.36
C VAL A 128 -10.90 -30.31 6.29
N ILE A 129 -12.00 -31.02 6.57
CA ILE A 129 -13.33 -30.43 6.68
C ILE A 129 -13.37 -29.40 7.82
N LYS A 130 -12.76 -29.71 8.97
CA LYS A 130 -12.66 -28.78 10.11
C LYS A 130 -11.84 -27.53 9.76
N PHE A 131 -10.71 -27.69 9.08
CA PHE A 131 -9.86 -26.60 8.61
C PHE A 131 -10.66 -25.62 7.76
N GLY A 132 -11.44 -26.13 6.79
CA GLY A 132 -12.29 -25.31 5.92
C GLY A 132 -13.48 -24.63 6.60
N LYS A 133 -13.79 -24.94 7.86
CA LYS A 133 -14.86 -24.26 8.63
C LYS A 133 -14.35 -23.10 9.49
N ILE A 134 -13.04 -23.01 9.70
CA ILE A 134 -12.42 -21.94 10.49
C ILE A 134 -12.20 -20.67 9.65
N ILE A 135 -12.07 -20.83 8.33
CA ILE A 135 -11.90 -19.75 7.33
C ILE A 135 -13.19 -19.49 6.57
#